data_AF-A0A1Q5T5B9-F1
#
_entry.id   AF-A0A1Q5T5B9-F1
#
_cell.length_a   1.000
_cell.length_b   1.000
_cell.length_c   1.000
_cell.angle_alpha   90.00
_cell.angle_beta   90.00
_cell.angle_gamma   90.00
#
_symmetry.space_group_name_H-M   'P 1'
#
loop_
_entity.id
_entity.type
_entity.pdbx_description
1 polymer ?
#
loop_
_entity_poly.entity_id
_entity_poly.type
_entity_poly.pdbx_seq_one_letter_code
_entity_poly.pdbx_strand_id
1 'polypeptide(L)' 'MPFMDFRSDTVTKPTPEMRQAMFEAEVGDDVYGEDPTVNRLEALAARLLGKRKTPYLSQAARKETKSPF' A
#
# COMPACT_ATOMS: atom_id res chain seq x y z
N MET A 1 9.41 30.83 5.36
CA MET A 1 9.97 29.72 4.57
C MET A 1 9.29 28.43 5.00
N PRO A 2 8.85 27.56 4.09
CA PRO A 2 8.36 26.25 4.48
C PRO A 2 9.48 25.49 5.21
N PHE A 3 9.10 24.78 6.27
CA PHE A 3 10.04 23.95 7.04
C PHE A 3 10.55 22.81 6.15
N MET A 4 11.86 22.72 5.95
CA MET A 4 12.51 21.65 5.20
C MET A 4 12.85 20.52 6.17
N ASP A 5 11.98 19.50 6.23
CA ASP A 5 12.10 18.36 7.14
C ASP A 5 12.91 17.22 6.52
N PHE A 6 14.13 17.00 7.02
CA PHE A 6 15.05 15.95 6.55
C PHE A 6 15.14 14.75 7.49
N ARG A 7 14.22 14.62 8.46
CA ARG A 7 14.30 13.54 9.48
C ARG A 7 14.06 12.15 8.89
N SER A 8 13.18 12.05 7.89
CA SER A 8 12.74 10.78 7.29
C SER A 8 11.92 11.05 6.03
N ASP A 9 11.84 10.06 5.13
CA ASP A 9 10.89 10.08 4.01
C ASP A 9 9.44 9.80 4.47
N THR A 10 9.25 9.14 5.61
CA THR A 10 7.92 8.86 6.17
C THR A 10 7.10 10.10 6.55
N VAL A 11 7.70 11.29 6.58
CA VAL A 11 6.97 12.57 6.81
C VAL A 11 6.23 13.08 5.56
N THR A 12 6.38 12.41 4.41
CA THR A 12 5.65 12.75 3.18
C THR A 12 4.15 12.80 3.44
N LYS A 13 3.48 13.80 2.84
CA LYS A 13 2.03 13.95 2.88
C LYS A 13 1.44 13.56 1.51
N PRO A 14 0.23 12.99 1.45
CA PRO A 14 -0.43 12.71 0.18
C PRO A 14 -0.57 13.98 -0.66
N THR A 15 -0.45 13.86 -1.99
CA THR A 15 -0.73 14.97 -2.91
C THR A 15 -2.24 15.25 -2.99
N PRO A 16 -2.69 16.37 -3.56
CA PRO A 16 -4.11 16.61 -3.81
C PRO A 16 -4.77 15.48 -4.63
N GLU A 17 -4.09 14.96 -5.65
CA GLU A 17 -4.58 13.90 -6.52
C GLU A 17 -4.71 12.57 -5.74
N MET A 18 -3.74 12.26 -4.87
CA MET A 18 -3.84 11.09 -3.99
C MET A 18 -5.04 11.21 -3.06
N ARG A 19 -5.29 12.39 -2.48
CA ARG A 19 -6.47 12.61 -1.62
C ARG A 19 -7.78 12.44 -2.39
N GLN A 20 -7.85 12.94 -3.62
CA GLN A 20 -9.03 12.77 -4.46
C GLN A 20 -9.26 11.29 -4.80
N ALA A 21 -8.21 10.58 -5.24
CA ALA A 21 -8.30 9.16 -5.54
C ALA A 21 -8.72 8.32 -4.33
N MET A 22 -8.22 8.65 -3.14
CA MET A 22 -8.65 8.00 -1.89
C MET A 22 -10.13 8.28 -1.57
N PHE A 23 -10.61 9.50 -1.83
CA PHE A 23 -12.00 9.88 -1.57
C PHE A 23 -12.97 9.21 -2.55
N GLU A 24 -12.57 9.06 -3.81
CA GLU A 24 -13.39 8.48 -4.88
C GLU A 24 -13.28 6.96 -5.01
N ALA A 25 -12.40 6.31 -4.23
CA ALA A 25 -12.15 4.88 -4.35
C ALA A 25 -13.41 4.04 -4.08
N GLU A 26 -13.67 3.07 -4.94
CA GLU A 26 -14.62 2.00 -4.67
C GLU A 26 -14.04 1.10 -3.57
N VAL A 27 -14.78 0.89 -2.49
CA VAL A 27 -14.34 0.09 -1.32
C VAL A 27 -15.29 -1.07 -1.07
N GLY A 28 -14.78 -2.10 -0.40
CA GLY A 28 -15.52 -3.30 -0.03
C GLY A 28 -14.92 -4.00 1.19
N ASP A 29 -15.37 -5.20 1.51
CA ASP A 29 -14.80 -5.99 2.61
C ASP A 29 -13.58 -6.80 2.13
N ASP A 30 -12.38 -6.38 2.56
CA ASP A 30 -11.12 -7.04 2.19
C ASP A 30 -10.96 -8.44 2.80
N VAL A 31 -11.61 -8.74 3.93
CA VAL A 31 -11.56 -10.09 4.54
C VAL A 31 -12.21 -11.12 3.62
N TYR A 32 -13.27 -10.72 2.91
CA TYR A 32 -13.93 -11.54 1.90
C TYR A 32 -13.38 -11.32 0.48
N GLY A 33 -12.42 -10.41 0.30
CA GLY A 33 -11.81 -10.09 -0.99
C GLY A 33 -12.72 -9.27 -1.92
N GLU A 34 -13.67 -8.53 -1.35
CA GLU A 34 -14.67 -7.75 -2.08
C GLU A 34 -14.24 -6.29 -2.30
N ASP A 35 -13.09 -5.86 -1.77
CA ASP A 35 -12.57 -4.53 -2.03
C ASP A 35 -11.90 -4.43 -3.42
N PRO A 36 -12.50 -3.72 -4.39
CA PRO A 36 -11.98 -3.68 -5.75
C PRO A 36 -10.69 -2.87 -5.84
N THR A 37 -10.48 -1.88 -4.98
CA THR A 37 -9.29 -1.03 -4.99
C THR A 37 -8.08 -1.78 -4.45
N VAL A 38 -8.24 -2.52 -3.35
CA VAL A 38 -7.19 -3.40 -2.81
C VAL A 38 -6.82 -4.47 -3.82
N ASN A 39 -7.81 -5.16 -4.40
CA ASN A 39 -7.57 -6.19 -5.42
C ASN A 39 -6.77 -5.67 -6.63
N ARG A 40 -7.09 -4.47 -7.13
CA ARG A 40 -6.35 -3.83 -8.24
C ARG A 40 -4.90 -3.51 -7.83
N LEU A 41 -4.70 -2.98 -6.62
CA LEU A 41 -3.37 -2.68 -6.08
C LEU A 41 -2.51 -3.94 -5.98
N GLU A 42 -3.04 -5.01 -5.40
CA GLU A 42 -2.32 -6.29 -5.26
C GLU A 42 -2.00 -6.90 -6.62
N ALA A 43 -2.93 -6.90 -7.57
CA ALA A 43 -2.69 -7.43 -8.92
C ALA A 43 -1.59 -6.64 -9.65
N LEU A 44 -1.60 -5.31 -9.52
CA LEU A 44 -0.57 -4.45 -10.09
C LEU A 44 0.80 -4.75 -9.47
N ALA A 45 0.89 -4.82 -8.15
CA ALA A 45 2.14 -5.10 -7.43
C ALA A 45 2.67 -6.51 -7.76
N ALA A 46 1.80 -7.52 -7.81
CA ALA A 46 2.17 -8.88 -8.20
C ALA A 46 2.75 -8.93 -9.62
N ARG A 47 2.13 -8.22 -10.57
CA ARG A 47 2.63 -8.09 -11.96
C ARG A 47 3.99 -7.40 -12.01
N LEU A 48 4.14 -6.28 -11.30
CA LEU A 48 5.40 -5.51 -11.29
C LEU A 48 6.56 -6.31 -10.67
N LEU A 49 6.27 -7.15 -9.67
CA LEU A 49 7.28 -7.92 -8.94
C LEU A 49 7.46 -9.35 -9.46
N GLY A 50 6.72 -9.77 -10.49
CA GLY A 50 6.74 -11.15 -11.01
C GLY A 50 6.34 -12.18 -9.95
N LYS A 51 5.38 -11.84 -9.08
CA LYS A 51 4.87 -12.70 -8.00
C LYS A 51 3.46 -13.17 -8.32
N ARG A 52 3.04 -14.29 -7.70
CA ARG A 52 1.67 -14.81 -7.83
C ARG A 52 0.64 -13.99 -7.05
N LYS A 53 1.03 -13.48 -5.86
CA LYS A 53 0.20 -12.65 -4.99
C LYS A 53 1.08 -11.71 -4.18
N THR A 54 0.57 -10.53 -3.88
CA THR A 54 1.21 -9.53 -3.02
C THR A 54 0.15 -8.90 -2.13
N PRO A 55 -0.09 -9.46 -0.93
CA PRO A 55 -1.14 -8.95 -0.06
C PRO A 55 -0.84 -7.53 0.40
N TYR A 56 -1.85 -6.67 0.44
CA TYR A 56 -1.76 -5.36 1.05
C TYR A 56 -1.67 -5.48 2.57
N LEU A 57 -0.92 -4.58 3.21
CA LEU A 57 -0.76 -4.48 4.66
C LEU A 57 -0.74 -3.02 5.05
N SER A 58 -1.29 -2.70 6.22
CA SER A 58 -1.32 -1.32 6.76
C SER A 58 0.07 -0.76 7.06
N GLN A 59 1.06 -1.64 7.23
CA GLN A 59 2.47 -1.29 7.36
C GLN A 59 3.31 -2.28 6.56
N ALA A 60 4.50 -1.84 6.15
CA ALA A 60 5.46 -2.73 5.54
C ALA A 60 5.81 -3.87 6.51
N ALA A 61 5.50 -5.11 6.14
CA ALA A 61 5.90 -6.26 6.93
C ALA A 61 7.42 -6.43 6.85
N ARG A 62 8.04 -6.58 8.03
CA ARG A 62 9.39 -7.13 8.11
C ARG A 62 9.31 -8.56 7.59
N LYS A 63 10.01 -8.87 6.50
CA LYS A 63 10.27 -10.28 6.16
C LYS A 63 11.18 -10.84 7.24
N GLU A 64 10.59 -11.37 8.31
CA GLU A 64 11.30 -12.36 9.08
C GLU A 64 11.46 -13.57 8.15
N THR A 65 12.67 -13.77 7.66
CA THR A 65 13.12 -15.11 7.31
C THR A 65 12.86 -15.95 8.54
N LYS A 66 11.72 -16.65 8.60
CA LYS A 66 11.52 -17.73 9.55
C LYS A 66 12.64 -18.72 9.24
N SER A 67 13.70 -18.64 10.03
CA SER A 67 14.68 -19.70 10.12
C SER A 67 13.90 -20.94 10.59
N PRO A 68 14.01 -22.08 9.89
CA PRO A 68 13.34 -23.30 10.30
C PRO A 68 14.17 -23.97 11.41
N PHE A 69 14.29 -23.29 12.56
CA PHE A 69 14.69 -23.91 13.81
C PHE A 69 13.55 -23.79 14.80
#